data_AF-A0A5N6HXW8-F1
#
_entry.id   AF-A0A5N6HXW8-F1
#
_cell.length_a   1.000
_cell.length_b   1.000
_cell.length_c   1.000
_cell.angle_alpha   90.00
_cell.angle_beta   90.00
_cell.angle_gamma   90.00
#
_symmetry.space_group_name_H-M   'P 1'
#
loop_
_entity.id
_entity.type
_entity.pdbx_description
1 polymer ?
#
loop_
_entity_poly.entity_id
_entity_poly.type
_entity_poly.pdbx_seq_one_letter_code
_entity_poly.pdbx_strand_id
1 'polypeptide(L)'
;MAFLSGCPRVDHLDRAPTPEDLHRVYIRTVEDTDTVFGTLLSILRQPALGQYVRHVKLDRAVAYPLQPPDLKTTREISEEDRKLLEGAIRQAGFQGKQHDMMMNIVTHQPRESSFHDTKRKIDLIHLTQALTALMISVAPKLESFAFPVISRGFDSPEECYLMLQAFLERATANPTEIPYLQNLRDVSCLSNKDPILSDKRFYENYDFAEQMKLVGNLPAVETIRVDAIEDRHESIELEPRSTNFKKVYIQNSNYSSRSLAEIITSCKRLQEFKYSIGGRASVDGSHAMFIEQHLLDALLYHTNTLQTLEVDVDEEFFAERPAYWDTEDEYSVKDPYGEASNEGRPMSLRDFTAMTHLRIGIKLLMALARASMSKGGLEEPSFSLIDILPPNLEYLCILGYTVGTNSKHDAQISFLMEHRDRLPLLKEIAGVDVHIPNATSVEDPDED
;
A
#
# COMPACT_ATOMS: atom_id res chain seq x y z
N MET A 1 -18.20 -16.30 18.44
CA MET A 1 -19.37 -16.59 17.59
C MET A 1 -20.23 -15.34 17.45
N ALA A 2 -20.17 -14.69 16.30
CA ALA A 2 -21.21 -13.78 15.77
C ALA A 2 -20.95 -13.67 14.26
N PHE A 3 -21.75 -14.40 13.49
CA PHE A 3 -21.73 -14.36 12.03
C PHE A 3 -22.35 -13.04 11.56
N LEU A 4 -21.58 -12.21 10.85
CA LEU A 4 -22.13 -11.08 10.11
C LEU A 4 -22.27 -11.46 8.64
N SER A 5 -23.51 -11.84 8.33
CA SER A 5 -24.27 -11.58 7.09
C SER A 5 -23.50 -11.55 5.76
N GLY A 6 -23.68 -12.62 4.97
CA GLY A 6 -23.33 -12.66 3.56
C GLY A 6 -24.14 -11.64 2.74
N CYS A 7 -23.43 -10.91 1.87
CA CYS A 7 -24.05 -10.12 0.81
C CYS A 7 -24.68 -11.04 -0.25
N PRO A 8 -25.76 -10.61 -0.92
CA PRO A 8 -26.45 -11.43 -1.90
C PRO A 8 -25.56 -11.67 -3.13
N ARG A 9 -25.38 -12.96 -3.45
CA ARG A 9 -24.76 -13.48 -4.67
C ARG A 9 -25.69 -13.20 -5.85
N VAL A 10 -25.17 -12.62 -6.92
CA VAL A 10 -25.94 -12.36 -8.15
C VAL A 10 -25.97 -13.65 -8.98
N ASP A 11 -27.04 -14.43 -8.83
CA ASP A 11 -27.35 -15.58 -9.70
C ASP A 11 -28.44 -15.18 -10.70
N HIS A 12 -28.17 -14.34 -11.72
CA HIS A 12 -29.15 -14.09 -12.79
C HIS A 12 -28.49 -13.81 -14.15
N LEU A 13 -28.46 -14.83 -15.01
CA LEU A 13 -27.87 -14.80 -16.36
C LEU A 13 -28.75 -14.16 -17.47
N ASP A 14 -29.94 -13.64 -17.17
CA ASP A 14 -30.90 -13.19 -18.22
C ASP A 14 -31.44 -11.74 -18.06
N ARG A 15 -30.89 -10.92 -17.15
CA ARG A 15 -31.30 -9.52 -16.99
C ARG A 15 -30.13 -8.57 -17.23
N ALA A 16 -30.36 -7.49 -17.96
CA ALA A 16 -29.38 -6.40 -18.09
C ALA A 16 -28.96 -5.89 -16.69
N PRO A 17 -27.67 -5.72 -16.41
CA PRO A 17 -27.17 -5.35 -15.08
C PRO A 17 -27.72 -3.98 -14.67
N THR A 18 -28.14 -3.86 -13.41
CA THR A 18 -28.65 -2.58 -12.89
C THR A 18 -27.50 -1.66 -12.48
N PRO A 19 -27.72 -0.32 -12.37
CA PRO A 19 -26.70 0.61 -11.90
C PRO A 19 -26.10 0.26 -10.53
N GLU A 20 -26.89 -0.35 -9.64
CA GLU A 20 -26.45 -0.78 -8.31
C GLU A 20 -25.52 -2.01 -8.41
N ASP A 21 -25.83 -2.95 -9.30
CA ASP A 21 -25.00 -4.15 -9.55
C ASP A 21 -23.62 -3.79 -10.13
N LEU A 22 -23.55 -2.73 -10.93
CA LEU A 22 -22.32 -2.29 -11.60
C LEU A 22 -21.41 -1.43 -10.73
N HIS A 23 -21.89 -0.97 -9.57
CA HIS A 23 -21.13 -0.04 -8.74
C HIS A 23 -19.78 -0.64 -8.28
N ARG A 24 -19.76 -1.95 -8.05
CA ARG A 24 -18.57 -2.70 -7.61
C ARG A 24 -18.38 -3.96 -8.45
N VAL A 25 -17.22 -4.09 -9.08
CA VAL A 25 -16.86 -5.24 -9.89
C VAL A 25 -15.79 -6.05 -9.14
N TYR A 26 -16.09 -7.33 -8.89
CA TYR A 26 -15.23 -8.26 -8.16
C TYR A 26 -14.79 -9.38 -9.08
N ILE A 27 -13.49 -9.67 -9.11
CA ILE A 27 -12.89 -10.66 -9.99
C ILE A 27 -12.06 -11.63 -9.13
N ARG A 28 -12.65 -12.78 -8.77
CA ARG A 28 -12.00 -13.78 -7.89
C ARG A 28 -12.10 -15.20 -8.43
N THR A 29 -13.24 -15.64 -8.91
CA THR A 29 -13.53 -17.03 -9.27
C THR A 29 -13.75 -17.21 -10.77
N VAL A 30 -13.92 -18.44 -11.23
CA VAL A 30 -14.22 -18.72 -12.65
C VAL A 30 -15.60 -18.18 -12.99
N GLU A 31 -16.55 -18.38 -12.08
CA GLU A 31 -17.91 -17.85 -12.16
C GLU A 31 -17.90 -16.32 -12.27
N ASP A 32 -17.01 -15.65 -11.54
CA ASP A 32 -16.83 -14.21 -11.66
C ASP A 32 -16.27 -13.82 -13.04
N THR A 33 -15.37 -14.62 -13.65
CA THR A 33 -14.81 -14.28 -14.97
C THR A 33 -15.83 -14.31 -16.10
N ASP A 34 -16.79 -15.23 -16.08
CA ASP A 34 -17.88 -15.26 -17.06
C ASP A 34 -18.85 -14.09 -16.81
N THR A 35 -19.19 -13.84 -15.55
CA THR A 35 -20.07 -12.73 -15.15
C THR A 35 -19.48 -11.36 -15.54
N VAL A 36 -18.18 -11.17 -15.29
CA VAL A 36 -17.45 -9.95 -15.61
C VAL A 36 -17.29 -9.78 -17.11
N PHE A 37 -17.08 -10.87 -17.86
CA PHE A 37 -17.05 -10.81 -19.31
C PHE A 37 -18.42 -10.41 -19.90
N GLY A 38 -19.53 -10.99 -19.40
CA GLY A 38 -20.88 -10.58 -19.79
C GLY A 38 -21.19 -9.12 -19.44
N THR A 39 -20.71 -8.67 -18.28
CA THR A 39 -20.79 -7.27 -17.84
C THR A 39 -20.01 -6.34 -18.77
N LEU A 40 -18.78 -6.72 -19.14
CA LEU A 40 -17.95 -5.99 -20.09
C LEU A 40 -18.68 -5.84 -21.43
N LEU A 41 -19.20 -6.93 -22.01
CA LEU A 41 -19.95 -6.88 -23.26
C LEU A 41 -21.19 -5.97 -23.14
N SER A 42 -21.90 -6.01 -22.01
CA SER A 42 -23.03 -5.13 -21.76
C SER A 42 -22.63 -3.64 -21.77
N ILE A 43 -21.49 -3.30 -21.14
CA ILE A 43 -20.94 -1.94 -21.17
C ILE A 43 -20.48 -1.57 -22.59
N LEU A 44 -19.85 -2.48 -23.33
CA LEU A 44 -19.41 -2.19 -24.70
C LEU A 44 -20.59 -1.93 -25.65
N ARG A 45 -21.70 -2.66 -25.48
CA ARG A 45 -22.95 -2.43 -26.22
C ARG A 45 -23.65 -1.13 -25.77
N GLN A 46 -23.58 -0.79 -24.49
CA GLN A 46 -24.16 0.43 -23.92
C GLN A 46 -23.15 1.17 -23.04
N PRO A 47 -22.28 2.02 -23.61
CA PRO A 47 -21.17 2.67 -22.89
C PRO A 47 -21.59 3.52 -21.68
N ALA A 48 -22.84 3.98 -21.63
CA ALA A 48 -23.40 4.68 -20.47
C ALA A 48 -23.33 3.86 -19.18
N LEU A 49 -23.36 2.52 -19.27
CA LEU A 49 -23.26 1.62 -18.12
C LEU A 49 -21.90 1.71 -17.42
N GLY A 50 -20.82 1.98 -18.16
CA GLY A 50 -19.47 2.12 -17.60
C GLY A 50 -19.35 3.30 -16.62
N GLN A 51 -20.24 4.29 -16.69
CA GLN A 51 -20.25 5.42 -15.76
C GLN A 51 -20.67 5.06 -14.33
N TYR A 52 -21.29 3.89 -14.13
CA TYR A 52 -21.73 3.44 -12.81
C TYR A 52 -20.62 2.70 -12.05
N VAL A 53 -19.61 2.17 -12.75
CA VAL A 53 -18.49 1.44 -12.13
C VAL A 53 -17.60 2.42 -11.36
N ARG A 54 -17.56 2.26 -10.03
CA ARG A 54 -16.74 3.08 -9.13
C ARG A 54 -15.61 2.31 -8.46
N HIS A 55 -15.79 1.01 -8.27
CA HIS A 55 -14.84 0.18 -7.56
C HIS A 55 -14.57 -1.11 -8.33
N VAL A 56 -13.29 -1.41 -8.54
CA VAL A 56 -12.85 -2.69 -9.12
C VAL A 56 -11.95 -3.39 -8.11
N LYS A 57 -12.19 -4.67 -7.87
CA LYS A 57 -11.35 -5.52 -7.03
C LYS A 57 -10.94 -6.78 -7.79
N LEU A 58 -9.65 -6.90 -8.05
CA LEU A 58 -9.00 -8.14 -8.45
C LEU A 58 -8.52 -8.85 -7.19
N ASP A 59 -8.87 -10.13 -7.01
CA ASP A 59 -8.54 -10.90 -5.80
C ASP A 59 -7.75 -12.17 -6.16
N ARG A 60 -6.81 -12.04 -7.10
CA ARG A 60 -5.96 -13.13 -7.61
C ARG A 60 -4.52 -12.68 -7.87
N ALA A 61 -3.60 -13.18 -7.05
CA ALA A 61 -2.17 -12.89 -7.14
C ALA A 61 -1.46 -13.77 -8.18
N VAL A 62 -0.32 -13.27 -8.66
CA VAL A 62 0.68 -14.07 -9.38
C VAL A 62 1.44 -14.92 -8.36
N ALA A 63 1.10 -16.21 -8.23
CA ALA A 63 1.66 -17.08 -7.17
C ALA A 63 2.45 -18.31 -7.68
N TYR A 64 2.68 -18.44 -8.99
CA TYR A 64 3.29 -19.63 -9.61
C TYR A 64 4.29 -19.25 -10.70
N PRO A 65 5.20 -20.19 -11.09
CA PRO A 65 6.01 -20.03 -12.30
C PRO A 65 5.08 -19.79 -13.48
N LEU A 66 4.98 -18.53 -13.89
CA LEU A 66 4.03 -18.12 -14.89
C LEU A 66 4.60 -18.46 -16.26
N GLN A 67 3.77 -19.10 -17.08
CA GLN A 67 4.06 -19.38 -18.49
C GLN A 67 3.18 -18.45 -19.34
N PRO A 68 3.56 -18.21 -20.60
CA PRO A 68 2.67 -17.51 -21.53
C PRO A 68 1.29 -18.20 -21.62
N PRO A 69 0.21 -17.45 -21.93
CA PRO A 69 -1.13 -18.00 -22.01
C PRO A 69 -1.24 -19.09 -23.10
N ASP A 70 -1.70 -20.29 -22.71
CA ASP A 70 -1.99 -21.45 -23.58
C ASP A 70 -3.48 -21.83 -23.48
N LEU A 71 -4.36 -20.83 -23.60
CA LEU A 71 -5.81 -21.04 -23.55
C LEU A 71 -6.27 -21.75 -24.83
N LYS A 72 -7.04 -22.84 -24.68
CA LYS A 72 -7.45 -23.71 -25.80
C LYS A 72 -8.95 -23.74 -26.06
N THR A 73 -9.74 -23.38 -25.06
CA THR A 73 -11.20 -23.42 -25.13
C THR A 73 -11.72 -22.07 -25.59
N THR A 74 -12.17 -21.95 -26.82
CA THR A 74 -12.76 -20.71 -27.36
C THR A 74 -14.16 -20.46 -26.80
N ARG A 75 -14.49 -19.19 -26.55
CA ARG A 75 -15.85 -18.71 -26.24
C ARG A 75 -16.65 -18.47 -27.51
N GLU A 76 -17.95 -18.73 -27.45
CA GLU A 76 -18.88 -18.26 -28.49
C GLU A 76 -19.12 -16.76 -28.32
N ILE A 77 -18.79 -15.98 -29.35
CA ILE A 77 -18.92 -14.51 -29.37
C ILE A 77 -19.47 -14.12 -30.73
N SER A 78 -20.45 -13.20 -30.77
CA SER A 78 -20.98 -12.71 -32.04
C SER A 78 -19.96 -11.85 -32.78
N GLU A 79 -20.06 -11.75 -34.10
CA GLU A 79 -19.16 -10.90 -34.89
C GLU A 79 -19.27 -9.41 -34.52
N GLU A 80 -20.46 -8.96 -34.08
CA GLU A 80 -20.67 -7.61 -33.55
C GLU A 80 -19.92 -7.38 -32.24
N ASP A 81 -20.07 -8.30 -31.28
CA ASP A 81 -19.38 -8.21 -29.98
C ASP A 81 -17.87 -8.31 -30.14
N ARG A 82 -17.41 -9.14 -31.07
CA ARG A 82 -16.00 -9.28 -31.41
C ARG A 82 -15.41 -7.94 -31.87
N LYS A 83 -16.11 -7.21 -32.75
CA LYS A 83 -15.68 -5.87 -33.20
C LYS A 83 -15.67 -4.85 -32.06
N LEU A 84 -16.64 -4.93 -31.15
CA LEU A 84 -16.68 -4.08 -29.96
C LEU A 84 -15.48 -4.34 -29.05
N LEU A 85 -15.13 -5.61 -28.83
CA LEU A 85 -13.94 -6.02 -28.07
C LEU A 85 -12.65 -5.50 -28.73
N GLU A 86 -12.48 -5.69 -30.04
CA GLU A 86 -11.31 -5.17 -30.78
C GLU A 86 -11.17 -3.64 -30.62
N GLY A 87 -12.30 -2.91 -30.69
CA GLY A 87 -12.33 -1.48 -30.43
C GLY A 87 -11.90 -1.11 -29.01
N ALA A 88 -12.41 -1.83 -28.00
CA ALA A 88 -12.08 -1.60 -26.59
C ALA A 88 -10.60 -1.89 -26.28
N ILE A 89 -10.04 -2.96 -26.84
CA ILE A 89 -8.62 -3.33 -26.69
C ILE A 89 -7.72 -2.23 -27.26
N ARG A 90 -8.05 -1.69 -28.44
CA ARG A 90 -7.32 -0.57 -29.03
C ARG A 90 -7.46 0.72 -28.23
N GLN A 91 -8.65 1.00 -27.70
CA GLN A 91 -8.88 2.17 -26.83
C GLN A 91 -8.14 2.07 -25.49
N ALA A 92 -7.96 0.86 -24.96
CA ALA A 92 -7.08 0.60 -23.82
C ALA A 92 -5.58 0.73 -24.17
N GLY A 93 -5.25 0.98 -25.44
CA GLY A 93 -3.91 1.26 -25.93
C GLY A 93 -3.11 0.03 -26.37
N PHE A 94 -3.71 -1.16 -26.39
CA PHE A 94 -3.00 -2.37 -26.81
C PHE A 94 -2.88 -2.42 -28.33
N GLN A 95 -1.67 -2.68 -28.83
CA GLN A 95 -1.33 -2.74 -30.25
C GLN A 95 -0.41 -3.94 -30.54
N GLY A 96 -0.29 -4.32 -31.81
CA GLY A 96 0.61 -5.38 -32.26
C GLY A 96 0.44 -6.69 -31.48
N LYS A 97 1.54 -7.27 -31.00
CA LYS A 97 1.55 -8.55 -30.27
C LYS A 97 0.67 -8.52 -29.02
N GLN A 98 0.65 -7.42 -28.27
CA GLN A 98 -0.17 -7.32 -27.06
C GLN A 98 -1.66 -7.23 -27.38
N HIS A 99 -2.04 -6.62 -28.50
CA HIS A 99 -3.44 -6.64 -28.97
C HIS A 99 -3.89 -8.07 -29.27
N ASP A 100 -3.07 -8.82 -30.02
CA ASP A 100 -3.40 -10.20 -30.40
C ASP A 100 -3.45 -11.12 -29.17
N MET A 101 -2.55 -10.91 -28.22
CA MET A 101 -2.54 -11.63 -26.95
C MET A 101 -3.74 -11.31 -26.09
N MET A 102 -4.09 -10.03 -25.93
CA MET A 102 -5.29 -9.61 -25.20
C MET A 102 -6.54 -10.24 -25.82
N MET A 103 -6.65 -10.19 -27.15
CA MET A 103 -7.77 -10.78 -27.88
C MET A 103 -7.83 -12.29 -27.69
N ASN A 104 -6.69 -12.98 -27.76
CA ASN A 104 -6.60 -14.40 -27.49
C ASN A 104 -7.08 -14.72 -26.06
N ILE A 105 -6.64 -13.96 -25.05
CA ILE A 105 -7.01 -14.23 -23.66
C ILE A 105 -8.52 -14.06 -23.43
N VAL A 106 -9.11 -12.94 -23.84
CA VAL A 106 -10.51 -12.61 -23.50
C VAL A 106 -11.54 -13.43 -24.28
N THR A 107 -11.15 -13.94 -25.45
CA THR A 107 -12.00 -14.80 -26.29
C THR A 107 -11.96 -16.28 -25.92
N HIS A 108 -11.20 -16.65 -24.90
CA HIS A 108 -11.11 -18.03 -24.42
C HIS A 108 -11.61 -18.19 -22.98
N GLN A 109 -12.03 -19.41 -22.66
CA GLN A 109 -12.34 -19.85 -21.31
C GLN A 109 -11.14 -20.55 -20.67
N PRO A 110 -11.03 -20.48 -19.34
CA PRO A 110 -10.12 -21.34 -18.60
C PRO A 110 -10.44 -22.81 -18.87
N ARG A 111 -9.42 -23.68 -18.87
CA ARG A 111 -9.62 -25.12 -19.03
C ARG A 111 -10.57 -25.70 -17.96
N GLU A 112 -11.45 -26.59 -18.38
CA GLU A 112 -12.24 -27.42 -17.46
C GLU A 112 -11.35 -28.50 -16.85
N SER A 113 -11.04 -28.41 -15.55
CA SER A 113 -10.29 -29.45 -14.85
C SER A 113 -10.43 -29.40 -13.33
N SER A 114 -10.02 -30.50 -12.69
CA SER A 114 -10.19 -30.82 -11.27
C SER A 114 -9.46 -29.84 -10.32
N PHE A 115 -9.82 -29.91 -9.03
CA PHE A 115 -9.45 -29.00 -7.94
C PHE A 115 -7.94 -28.71 -7.72
N HIS A 116 -7.02 -29.35 -8.47
CA HIS A 116 -5.56 -29.20 -8.32
C HIS A 116 -4.79 -28.88 -9.61
N ASP A 117 -5.45 -28.44 -10.68
CA ASP A 117 -4.75 -28.16 -11.94
C ASP A 117 -4.07 -26.77 -11.95
N THR A 118 -2.75 -26.77 -11.86
CA THR A 118 -1.89 -25.59 -12.01
C THR A 118 -2.16 -24.84 -13.31
N LYS A 119 -2.50 -25.53 -14.42
CA LYS A 119 -2.77 -24.88 -15.71
C LYS A 119 -4.02 -24.03 -15.67
N ARG A 120 -5.09 -24.53 -15.02
CA ARG A 120 -6.33 -23.76 -14.82
C ARG A 120 -6.08 -22.49 -13.99
N LYS A 121 -5.21 -22.56 -12.98
CA LYS A 121 -4.82 -21.37 -12.20
C LYS A 121 -4.08 -20.34 -13.05
N ILE A 122 -3.15 -20.77 -13.90
CA ILE A 122 -2.44 -19.90 -14.84
C ILE A 122 -3.41 -19.24 -15.82
N ASP A 123 -4.30 -20.03 -16.45
CA ASP A 123 -5.33 -19.55 -17.36
C ASP A 123 -6.19 -18.44 -16.69
N LEU A 124 -6.58 -18.66 -15.42
CA LEU A 124 -7.34 -17.68 -14.64
C LEU A 124 -6.55 -16.41 -14.32
N ILE A 125 -5.25 -16.49 -14.04
CA ILE A 125 -4.43 -15.30 -13.79
C ILE A 125 -4.43 -14.40 -15.03
N HIS A 126 -4.17 -14.96 -16.22
CA HIS A 126 -4.19 -14.15 -17.46
C HIS A 126 -5.58 -13.58 -17.73
N LEU A 127 -6.63 -14.39 -17.62
CA LEU A 127 -7.99 -13.95 -17.91
C LEU A 127 -8.46 -12.86 -16.94
N THR A 128 -8.23 -13.03 -15.64
CA THR A 128 -8.64 -12.04 -14.64
C THR A 128 -7.89 -10.73 -14.81
N GLN A 129 -6.59 -10.74 -15.11
CA GLN A 129 -5.85 -9.52 -15.42
C GLN A 129 -6.35 -8.84 -16.70
N ALA A 130 -6.56 -9.58 -17.79
CA ALA A 130 -7.08 -9.05 -19.04
C ALA A 130 -8.46 -8.41 -18.88
N LEU A 131 -9.38 -9.10 -18.22
CA LEU A 131 -10.72 -8.58 -17.92
C LEU A 131 -10.64 -7.35 -17.02
N THR A 132 -9.78 -7.35 -16.00
CA THR A 132 -9.59 -6.19 -15.11
C THR A 132 -9.13 -4.96 -15.89
N ALA A 133 -8.14 -5.12 -16.77
CA ALA A 133 -7.62 -4.02 -17.59
C ALA A 133 -8.71 -3.41 -18.49
N LEU A 134 -9.51 -4.26 -19.16
CA LEU A 134 -10.61 -3.79 -20.01
C LEU A 134 -11.75 -3.18 -19.19
N MET A 135 -12.09 -3.75 -18.04
CA MET A 135 -13.11 -3.18 -17.15
C MET A 135 -12.71 -1.78 -16.65
N ILE A 136 -11.44 -1.58 -16.30
CA ILE A 136 -10.92 -0.28 -15.91
C ILE A 136 -10.95 0.70 -17.09
N SER A 137 -10.57 0.27 -18.30
CA SER A 137 -10.53 1.15 -19.48
C SER A 137 -11.90 1.68 -19.89
N VAL A 138 -12.98 0.92 -19.63
CA VAL A 138 -14.37 1.33 -19.90
C VAL A 138 -15.09 1.99 -18.73
N ALA A 139 -14.39 2.20 -17.60
CA ALA A 139 -14.93 2.79 -16.37
C ALA A 139 -14.38 4.22 -16.15
N PRO A 140 -14.92 5.25 -16.83
CA PRO A 140 -14.37 6.61 -16.78
C PRO A 140 -14.47 7.27 -15.39
N LYS A 141 -15.33 6.75 -14.52
CA LYS A 141 -15.61 7.28 -13.19
C LYS A 141 -15.09 6.37 -12.06
N LEU A 142 -14.14 5.48 -12.36
CA LEU A 142 -13.50 4.63 -11.37
C LEU A 142 -12.85 5.46 -10.26
N GLU A 143 -13.17 5.18 -9.01
CA GLU A 143 -12.70 5.91 -7.82
C GLU A 143 -11.73 5.09 -6.98
N SER A 144 -11.92 3.77 -6.91
CA SER A 144 -10.99 2.88 -6.21
C SER A 144 -10.68 1.58 -6.96
N PHE A 145 -9.48 1.09 -6.71
CA PHE A 145 -8.96 -0.14 -7.29
C PHE A 145 -8.22 -0.96 -6.23
N ALA A 146 -8.57 -2.23 -6.10
CA ALA A 146 -7.91 -3.16 -5.20
C ALA A 146 -7.32 -4.33 -6.00
N PHE A 147 -6.06 -4.65 -5.76
CA PHE A 147 -5.35 -5.72 -6.46
C PHE A 147 -4.22 -6.30 -5.61
N PRO A 148 -3.88 -7.59 -5.80
CA PRO A 148 -2.75 -8.22 -5.12
C PRO A 148 -1.45 -7.99 -5.89
N VAL A 149 -0.40 -8.79 -5.64
CA VAL A 149 0.77 -8.79 -6.53
C VAL A 149 0.34 -9.21 -7.94
N ILE A 150 0.45 -8.29 -8.89
CA ILE A 150 0.06 -8.48 -10.30
C ILE A 150 1.24 -8.41 -11.27
N SER A 151 2.42 -8.01 -10.78
CA SER A 151 3.60 -7.72 -11.58
C SER A 151 4.64 -8.83 -11.56
N ARG A 152 5.48 -8.83 -12.59
CA ARG A 152 6.72 -9.59 -12.69
C ARG A 152 7.70 -8.88 -13.61
N GLY A 153 9.01 -9.08 -13.40
CA GLY A 153 10.02 -8.65 -14.35
C GLY A 153 9.90 -9.34 -15.71
N PHE A 154 9.99 -8.56 -16.78
CA PHE A 154 10.08 -9.01 -18.18
C PHE A 154 11.29 -8.35 -18.85
N ASP A 155 11.92 -9.06 -19.80
CA ASP A 155 13.07 -8.53 -20.54
C ASP A 155 12.69 -7.32 -21.43
N SER A 156 11.44 -7.30 -21.90
CA SER A 156 10.89 -6.16 -22.63
C SER A 156 9.40 -5.94 -22.35
N PRO A 157 8.88 -4.69 -22.44
CA PRO A 157 7.46 -4.40 -22.26
C PRO A 157 6.57 -5.14 -23.28
N GLU A 158 7.06 -5.39 -24.49
CA GLU A 158 6.31 -6.09 -25.55
C GLU A 158 6.08 -7.58 -25.27
N GLU A 159 6.90 -8.17 -24.39
CA GLU A 159 6.82 -9.57 -23.97
C GLU A 159 5.96 -9.76 -22.72
N CYS A 160 5.55 -8.67 -22.07
CA CYS A 160 4.67 -8.71 -20.91
C CYS A 160 3.31 -9.31 -21.30
N TYR A 161 3.08 -10.54 -20.84
CA TYR A 161 1.83 -11.27 -21.01
C TYR A 161 0.87 -11.13 -19.81
N LEU A 162 1.22 -10.25 -18.86
CA LEU A 162 0.40 -9.83 -17.74
C LEU A 162 -0.32 -8.54 -18.14
N MET A 163 -1.50 -8.70 -18.76
CA MET A 163 -2.19 -7.61 -19.45
C MET A 163 -2.54 -6.42 -18.54
N LEU A 164 -2.80 -6.66 -17.25
CA LEU A 164 -3.06 -5.59 -16.30
C LEU A 164 -1.77 -4.84 -15.93
N GLN A 165 -0.66 -5.56 -15.74
CA GLN A 165 0.64 -4.93 -15.53
C GLN A 165 1.00 -4.04 -16.72
N ALA A 166 0.96 -4.56 -17.95
CA ALA A 166 1.25 -3.80 -19.17
C ALA A 166 0.33 -2.57 -19.34
N PHE A 167 -0.94 -2.69 -18.94
CA PHE A 167 -1.88 -1.59 -18.94
C PHE A 167 -1.48 -0.46 -17.97
N LEU A 168 -1.15 -0.81 -16.73
CA LEU A 168 -0.79 0.16 -15.69
C LEU A 168 0.57 0.79 -15.94
N GLU A 169 1.58 0.02 -16.38
CA GLU A 169 2.89 0.54 -16.77
C GLU A 169 2.75 1.61 -17.87
N ARG A 170 1.91 1.34 -18.88
CA ARG A 170 1.63 2.31 -19.95
C ARG A 170 0.93 3.56 -19.42
N ALA A 171 -0.07 3.38 -18.56
CA ALA A 171 -0.82 4.48 -17.95
C ALA A 171 0.08 5.38 -17.09
N THR A 172 1.01 4.78 -16.35
CA THR A 172 1.99 5.47 -15.49
C THR A 172 3.10 6.15 -16.29
N ALA A 173 3.50 5.58 -17.44
CA ALA A 173 4.47 6.18 -18.34
C ALA A 173 3.93 7.45 -19.04
N ASN A 174 2.65 7.48 -19.42
CA ASN A 174 2.01 8.60 -20.12
C ASN A 174 0.68 9.05 -19.47
N PRO A 175 0.70 9.55 -18.22
CA PRO A 175 -0.51 9.79 -17.42
C PRO A 175 -1.41 10.90 -17.97
N THR A 176 -0.88 11.78 -18.83
CA THR A 176 -1.62 12.89 -19.45
C THR A 176 -2.41 12.50 -20.70
N GLU A 177 -2.12 11.33 -21.28
CA GLU A 177 -2.69 10.92 -22.57
C GLU A 177 -3.79 9.86 -22.44
N ILE A 178 -4.08 9.40 -21.22
CA ILE A 178 -5.07 8.34 -20.98
C ILE A 178 -6.45 8.93 -20.63
N PRO A 179 -7.54 8.47 -21.28
CA PRO A 179 -8.90 8.91 -20.95
C PRO A 179 -9.49 8.19 -19.72
N TYR A 180 -8.85 7.10 -19.28
CA TYR A 180 -9.23 6.28 -18.13
C TYR A 180 -8.38 6.64 -16.90
N LEU A 181 -8.75 6.12 -15.71
CA LEU A 181 -8.05 6.33 -14.43
C LEU A 181 -7.98 7.78 -13.91
N GLN A 182 -8.61 8.73 -14.60
CA GLN A 182 -8.62 10.17 -14.24
C GLN A 182 -9.34 10.48 -12.92
N ASN A 183 -10.12 9.52 -12.39
CA ASN A 183 -10.83 9.66 -11.11
C ASN A 183 -10.33 8.67 -10.04
N LEU A 184 -9.35 7.82 -10.35
CA LEU A 184 -8.87 6.81 -9.42
C LEU A 184 -8.07 7.49 -8.30
N ARG A 185 -8.62 7.52 -7.09
CA ARG A 185 -8.01 8.15 -5.91
C ARG A 185 -7.43 7.14 -4.94
N ASP A 186 -8.08 5.98 -4.82
CA ASP A 186 -7.81 5.01 -3.76
C ASP A 186 -7.32 3.67 -4.32
N VAL A 187 -6.09 3.31 -3.97
CA VAL A 187 -5.49 2.02 -4.30
C VAL A 187 -5.34 1.17 -3.05
N SER A 188 -5.75 -0.10 -3.13
CA SER A 188 -5.55 -1.09 -2.07
C SER A 188 -4.76 -2.28 -2.58
N CYS A 189 -3.54 -2.44 -2.07
CA CYS A 189 -2.70 -3.60 -2.29
C CYS A 189 -3.19 -4.74 -1.38
N LEU A 190 -3.53 -5.87 -1.97
CA LEU A 190 -4.05 -7.04 -1.25
C LEU A 190 -2.90 -8.01 -0.99
N SER A 191 -2.64 -8.33 0.27
CA SER A 191 -1.53 -9.21 0.69
C SER A 191 -1.73 -10.69 0.35
N ASN A 192 -2.87 -11.08 -0.23
CA ASN A 192 -3.21 -12.47 -0.40
C ASN A 192 -2.37 -13.18 -1.47
N LYS A 193 -1.54 -14.14 -1.05
CA LYS A 193 -1.11 -15.24 -1.91
C LYS A 193 -2.25 -16.23 -2.13
N ASP A 194 -2.01 -17.24 -2.98
CA ASP A 194 -2.98 -18.29 -3.31
C ASP A 194 -3.73 -18.79 -2.05
N PRO A 195 -5.07 -18.94 -2.08
CA PRO A 195 -5.85 -19.39 -0.91
C PRO A 195 -5.38 -20.70 -0.26
N ILE A 196 -4.56 -21.50 -0.96
CA ILE A 196 -4.03 -22.77 -0.48
C ILE A 196 -2.67 -22.60 0.23
N LEU A 197 -1.90 -21.56 -0.10
CA LEU A 197 -0.56 -21.33 0.45
C LEU A 197 -0.49 -20.17 1.45
N SER A 198 -1.50 -19.32 1.47
CA SER A 198 -1.60 -18.21 2.43
C SER A 198 -2.04 -18.73 3.79
N ASP A 199 -1.14 -18.68 4.77
CA ASP A 199 -1.45 -18.90 6.18
C ASP A 199 -1.68 -17.54 6.85
N LYS A 200 -2.89 -17.32 7.35
CA LYS A 200 -3.30 -16.04 7.94
C LYS A 200 -2.58 -15.70 9.24
N ARG A 201 -1.83 -16.64 9.81
CA ARG A 201 -1.04 -16.43 11.02
C ARG A 201 0.28 -15.75 10.73
N PHE A 202 0.78 -15.85 9.50
CA PHE A 202 2.05 -15.28 9.08
C PHE A 202 1.87 -14.04 8.21
N TYR A 203 2.85 -13.13 8.27
CA TYR A 203 2.97 -12.06 7.29
C TYR A 203 3.19 -12.62 5.88
N GLU A 204 2.73 -11.86 4.89
CA GLU A 204 2.94 -12.21 3.50
C GLU A 204 4.12 -11.43 2.94
N ASN A 205 5.18 -12.13 2.51
CA ASN A 205 6.25 -11.48 1.76
C ASN A 205 5.66 -10.81 0.50
N TYR A 206 5.82 -9.48 0.40
CA TYR A 206 5.12 -8.63 -0.56
C TYR A 206 6.00 -7.45 -1.00
N ASP A 207 6.32 -7.40 -2.29
CA ASP A 207 7.03 -6.26 -2.89
C ASP A 207 6.05 -5.08 -3.10
N PHE A 208 5.86 -4.30 -2.03
CA PHE A 208 4.99 -3.13 -2.06
C PHE A 208 5.55 -2.02 -2.95
N ALA A 209 6.87 -1.92 -3.06
CA ALA A 209 7.54 -0.91 -3.86
C ALA A 209 7.25 -1.08 -5.35
N GLU A 210 7.28 -2.31 -5.87
CA GLU A 210 6.90 -2.60 -7.25
C GLU A 210 5.44 -2.17 -7.51
N GLN A 211 4.53 -2.43 -6.57
CA GLN A 211 3.13 -1.99 -6.72
C GLN A 211 3.00 -0.46 -6.67
N MET A 212 3.78 0.21 -5.83
CA MET A 212 3.85 1.68 -5.82
C MET A 212 4.34 2.23 -7.15
N LYS A 213 5.33 1.60 -7.81
CA LYS A 213 5.79 2.02 -9.14
C LYS A 213 4.69 1.89 -10.19
N LEU A 214 3.91 0.81 -10.17
CA LEU A 214 2.86 0.56 -11.17
C LEU A 214 1.75 1.61 -11.17
N VAL A 215 1.39 2.14 -10.00
CA VAL A 215 0.22 3.04 -9.85
C VAL A 215 0.59 4.45 -9.37
N GLY A 216 1.83 4.67 -8.94
CA GLY A 216 2.23 5.88 -8.23
C GLY A 216 2.20 7.15 -9.05
N ASN A 217 2.37 7.08 -10.37
CA ASN A 217 2.32 8.27 -11.24
C ASN A 217 0.95 8.51 -11.89
N LEU A 218 -0.08 7.75 -11.51
CA LEU A 218 -1.43 7.95 -12.02
C LEU A 218 -1.95 9.35 -11.62
N PRO A 219 -2.75 10.00 -12.48
CA PRO A 219 -2.98 11.45 -12.41
C PRO A 219 -3.75 11.92 -11.17
N ALA A 220 -4.71 11.11 -10.70
CA ALA A 220 -5.59 11.46 -9.59
C ALA A 220 -5.37 10.62 -8.33
N VAL A 221 -4.37 9.73 -8.32
CA VAL A 221 -4.15 8.83 -7.19
C VAL A 221 -3.67 9.62 -5.98
N GLU A 222 -4.29 9.36 -4.84
CA GLU A 222 -4.00 10.09 -3.60
C GLU A 222 -3.66 9.14 -2.46
N THR A 223 -4.26 7.96 -2.43
CA THR A 223 -4.14 7.03 -1.32
C THR A 223 -3.66 5.67 -1.82
N ILE A 224 -2.68 5.11 -1.11
CA ILE A 224 -2.33 3.69 -1.22
C ILE A 224 -2.36 3.05 0.17
N ARG A 225 -2.89 1.83 0.24
CA ARG A 225 -2.96 1.06 1.48
C ARG A 225 -2.60 -0.41 1.29
N VAL A 226 -1.99 -0.98 2.32
CA VAL A 226 -1.65 -2.41 2.41
C VAL A 226 -1.70 -2.86 3.87
N ASP A 227 -1.90 -4.15 4.08
CA ASP A 227 -2.06 -4.75 5.41
C ASP A 227 -1.47 -6.16 5.44
N ALA A 228 -0.96 -6.59 6.60
CA ALA A 228 -0.50 -7.95 6.84
C ALA A 228 0.67 -8.41 5.93
N ILE A 229 1.60 -7.52 5.62
CA ILE A 229 2.75 -7.84 4.77
C ILE A 229 4.08 -7.76 5.52
N GLU A 230 5.09 -8.42 4.98
CA GLU A 230 6.49 -8.25 5.36
C GLU A 230 7.31 -8.00 4.09
N ASP A 231 8.43 -7.30 4.25
CA ASP A 231 9.41 -7.12 3.19
C ASP A 231 10.69 -7.87 3.55
N ARG A 232 11.00 -8.90 2.76
CA ARG A 232 12.26 -9.65 2.89
C ARG A 232 13.29 -9.27 1.83
N HIS A 233 13.02 -8.23 1.05
CA HIS A 233 13.99 -7.74 0.09
C HIS A 233 15.09 -6.94 0.83
N GLU A 234 16.34 -7.13 0.40
CA GLU A 234 17.50 -6.46 1.01
C GLU A 234 17.44 -4.93 0.84
N SER A 235 16.75 -4.46 -0.20
CA SER A 235 16.50 -3.05 -0.46
C SER A 235 15.25 -2.87 -1.30
N ILE A 236 14.51 -1.82 -1.01
CA ILE A 236 13.53 -1.26 -1.95
C ILE A 236 14.29 -0.37 -2.94
N GLU A 237 13.73 -0.17 -4.14
CA GLU A 237 14.27 0.79 -5.10
C GLU A 237 13.18 1.79 -5.45
N LEU A 238 12.91 2.78 -4.61
CA LEU A 238 11.97 3.86 -4.94
C LEU A 238 12.70 5.19 -5.14
N GLU A 239 12.55 5.76 -6.34
CA GLU A 239 13.10 7.08 -6.63
C GLU A 239 12.39 8.15 -5.79
N PRO A 240 13.13 9.08 -5.14
CA PRO A 240 12.53 10.16 -4.39
C PRO A 240 11.57 11.01 -5.23
N ARG A 241 10.44 11.42 -4.66
CA ARG A 241 9.40 12.23 -5.33
C ARG A 241 8.89 11.64 -6.66
N SER A 242 8.93 10.32 -6.82
CA SER A 242 8.41 9.62 -8.00
C SER A 242 6.88 9.44 -7.99
N THR A 243 6.25 9.38 -6.81
CA THR A 243 4.83 9.03 -6.68
C THR A 243 3.93 10.20 -6.26
N ASN A 244 2.67 10.17 -6.68
CA ASN A 244 1.66 11.20 -6.43
C ASN A 244 0.89 10.99 -5.10
N PHE A 245 1.20 9.92 -4.35
CA PHE A 245 0.50 9.60 -3.11
C PHE A 245 0.62 10.72 -2.08
N LYS A 246 -0.53 11.06 -1.50
CA LYS A 246 -0.68 11.98 -0.37
C LYS A 246 -0.92 11.23 0.92
N LYS A 247 -1.44 10.00 0.84
CA LYS A 247 -1.80 9.16 1.98
C LYS A 247 -1.23 7.76 1.77
N VAL A 248 -0.42 7.31 2.73
CA VAL A 248 0.18 5.98 2.70
C VAL A 248 -0.17 5.28 4.00
N TYR A 249 -0.84 4.13 3.89
CA TYR A 249 -1.25 3.33 5.04
C TYR A 249 -0.67 1.92 4.93
N ILE A 250 0.20 1.55 5.87
CA ILE A 250 0.82 0.23 5.95
C ILE A 250 0.47 -0.30 7.35
N GLN A 251 -0.48 -1.21 7.45
CA GLN A 251 -1.00 -1.65 8.74
C GLN A 251 -0.59 -3.08 9.04
N ASN A 252 -0.42 -3.39 10.33
CA ASN A 252 -0.14 -4.73 10.83
C ASN A 252 0.93 -5.44 9.97
N SER A 253 2.08 -4.80 9.77
CA SER A 253 3.08 -5.21 8.79
C SER A 253 4.49 -5.15 9.38
N ASN A 254 5.42 -5.92 8.84
CA ASN A 254 6.80 -6.04 9.31
C ASN A 254 7.76 -5.43 8.28
N TYR A 255 8.06 -4.14 8.41
CA TYR A 255 8.92 -3.36 7.52
C TYR A 255 10.06 -2.70 8.29
N SER A 256 11.27 -2.77 7.72
CA SER A 256 12.44 -2.05 8.25
C SER A 256 12.24 -0.54 8.18
N SER A 257 12.88 0.23 9.06
CA SER A 257 12.81 1.69 9.00
C SER A 257 13.40 2.26 7.70
N ARG A 258 14.32 1.53 7.05
CA ARG A 258 14.90 1.87 5.74
C ARG A 258 13.87 1.74 4.62
N SER A 259 13.16 0.63 4.55
CA SER A 259 12.07 0.41 3.59
C SER A 259 10.99 1.49 3.75
N LEU A 260 10.60 1.82 4.99
CA LEU A 260 9.65 2.90 5.25
C LEU A 260 10.18 4.27 4.82
N ALA A 261 11.46 4.56 5.05
CA ALA A 261 12.10 5.81 4.64
C ALA A 261 12.03 6.00 3.11
N GLU A 262 12.31 4.96 2.34
CA GLU A 262 12.22 5.00 0.88
C GLU A 262 10.78 5.21 0.39
N ILE A 263 9.81 4.53 1.02
CA ILE A 263 8.38 4.73 0.73
C ILE A 263 7.97 6.19 0.97
N ILE A 264 8.32 6.76 2.13
CA ILE A 264 8.00 8.13 2.52
C ILE A 264 8.65 9.13 1.54
N THR A 265 9.92 8.95 1.21
CA THR A 265 10.67 9.86 0.33
C THR A 265 10.24 9.75 -1.14
N SER A 266 9.70 8.61 -1.55
CA SER A 266 9.12 8.43 -2.90
C SER A 266 7.92 9.35 -3.17
N CYS A 267 7.20 9.77 -2.13
CA CYS A 267 6.01 10.61 -2.27
C CYS A 267 6.39 12.05 -2.63
N LYS A 268 5.69 12.67 -3.58
CA LYS A 268 5.92 14.09 -3.94
C LYS A 268 5.48 15.05 -2.84
N ARG A 269 4.35 14.73 -2.17
CA ARG A 269 3.69 15.63 -1.20
C ARG A 269 2.86 14.84 -0.18
N LEU A 270 3.53 14.12 0.72
CA LEU A 270 2.88 13.30 1.73
C LEU A 270 2.14 14.17 2.76
N GLN A 271 0.90 13.79 3.08
CA GLN A 271 0.00 14.48 4.01
C GLN A 271 -0.41 13.57 5.18
N GLU A 272 -0.58 12.28 4.93
CA GLU A 272 -0.91 11.31 5.97
C GLU A 272 -0.04 10.07 5.82
N PHE A 273 0.62 9.69 6.91
CA PHE A 273 1.38 8.44 6.99
C PHE A 273 0.91 7.63 8.19
N LYS A 274 0.56 6.37 7.96
CA LYS A 274 0.15 5.43 9.00
C LYS A 274 0.95 4.15 8.88
N TYR A 275 1.67 3.80 9.93
CA TYR A 275 2.39 2.54 10.06
C TYR A 275 2.07 1.87 11.39
N SER A 276 1.75 0.58 11.38
CA SER A 276 1.72 -0.22 12.59
C SER A 276 2.33 -1.59 12.34
N ILE A 277 3.14 -2.05 13.29
CA ILE A 277 3.59 -3.44 13.34
C ILE A 277 2.46 -4.36 13.82
N GLY A 278 2.72 -5.67 13.78
CA GLY A 278 1.99 -6.63 14.59
C GLY A 278 0.84 -7.36 13.90
N GLY A 279 0.15 -8.19 14.70
CA GLY A 279 -1.01 -8.98 14.30
C GLY A 279 -0.70 -10.33 13.68
N ARG A 280 0.57 -10.60 13.33
CA ARG A 280 1.04 -11.85 12.69
C ARG A 280 2.48 -12.18 13.07
N ALA A 281 2.89 -13.41 12.77
CA ALA A 281 4.25 -13.89 12.94
C ALA A 281 5.06 -13.74 11.64
N SER A 282 6.38 -13.52 11.75
CA SER A 282 7.27 -13.73 10.60
C SER A 282 7.48 -15.23 10.36
N VAL A 283 7.51 -15.67 9.10
CA VAL A 283 7.75 -17.09 8.75
C VAL A 283 9.12 -17.58 9.23
N ASP A 284 10.11 -16.69 9.35
CA ASP A 284 11.47 -17.02 9.83
C ASP A 284 11.73 -16.57 11.27
N GLY A 285 10.72 -16.02 11.96
CA GLY A 285 10.86 -15.48 13.31
C GLY A 285 11.70 -14.20 13.40
N SER A 286 12.03 -13.56 12.27
CA SER A 286 12.73 -12.27 12.27
C SER A 286 11.82 -11.10 12.65
N HIS A 287 12.45 -10.04 13.16
CA HIS A 287 11.83 -8.76 13.47
C HIS A 287 12.43 -7.68 12.57
N ALA A 288 11.65 -6.67 12.19
CA ALA A 288 12.17 -5.55 11.43
C ALA A 288 13.19 -4.77 12.25
N MET A 289 14.32 -4.46 11.62
CA MET A 289 15.30 -3.54 12.18
C MET A 289 14.74 -2.12 12.11
N PHE A 290 14.63 -1.47 13.26
CA PHE A 290 14.07 -0.12 13.35
C PHE A 290 15.08 0.90 13.90
N ILE A 291 15.56 1.76 13.01
CA ILE A 291 16.43 2.90 13.34
C ILE A 291 15.61 4.19 13.18
N GLU A 292 15.46 4.93 14.27
CA GLU A 292 14.64 6.16 14.36
C GLU A 292 15.13 7.27 13.42
N GLN A 293 16.44 7.35 13.16
CA GLN A 293 17.04 8.36 12.30
C GLN A 293 16.56 8.23 10.85
N HIS A 294 16.44 7.00 10.33
CA HIS A 294 15.93 6.77 8.98
C HIS A 294 14.51 7.31 8.81
N LEU A 295 13.66 7.09 9.81
CA LEU A 295 12.29 7.60 9.80
C LEU A 295 12.27 9.12 9.89
N LEU A 296 13.04 9.71 10.82
CA LEU A 296 13.09 11.15 11.00
C LEU A 296 13.54 11.84 9.71
N ASP A 297 14.66 11.41 9.13
CA ASP A 297 15.22 12.00 7.91
C ASP A 297 14.21 11.94 6.75
N ALA A 298 13.52 10.81 6.58
CA ALA A 298 12.50 10.66 5.57
C ALA A 298 11.28 11.56 5.79
N LEU A 299 10.79 11.66 7.04
CA LEU A 299 9.65 12.53 7.37
C LEU A 299 9.98 14.01 7.14
N LEU A 300 11.23 14.44 7.38
CA LEU A 300 11.66 15.83 7.21
C LEU A 300 11.53 16.34 5.76
N TYR A 301 11.39 15.45 4.76
CA TYR A 301 11.03 15.83 3.37
C TYR A 301 9.65 16.48 3.26
N HIS A 302 8.78 16.25 4.24
CA HIS A 302 7.37 16.58 4.24
C HIS A 302 6.98 17.51 5.39
N THR A 303 7.93 18.24 5.97
CA THR A 303 7.73 19.21 7.08
C THR A 303 6.55 20.16 6.86
N ASN A 304 6.39 20.66 5.63
CA ASN A 304 5.34 21.62 5.29
C ASN A 304 4.05 20.97 4.77
N THR A 305 3.99 19.64 4.66
CA THR A 305 2.89 18.94 4.00
C THR A 305 2.26 17.85 4.86
N LEU A 306 3.03 17.20 5.73
CA LEU A 306 2.58 16.14 6.61
C LEU A 306 1.67 16.69 7.70
N GLN A 307 0.42 16.25 7.70
CA GLN A 307 -0.65 16.68 8.59
C GLN A 307 -0.94 15.65 9.69
N THR A 308 -0.89 14.37 9.32
CA THR A 308 -1.17 13.24 10.23
C THR A 308 -0.03 12.24 10.18
N LEU A 309 0.50 11.91 11.34
CA LEU A 309 1.49 10.84 11.52
C LEU A 309 0.98 9.85 12.57
N GLU A 310 0.82 8.59 12.16
CA GLU A 310 0.52 7.48 13.07
C GLU A 310 1.59 6.41 12.93
N VAL A 311 2.37 6.15 13.99
CA VAL A 311 3.46 5.17 13.96
C VAL A 311 3.47 4.36 15.25
N ASP A 312 3.22 3.06 15.14
CA ASP A 312 3.26 2.11 16.24
C ASP A 312 4.28 1.01 15.93
N VAL A 313 5.45 1.09 16.59
CA VAL A 313 6.63 0.21 16.36
C VAL A 313 7.35 -0.15 17.66
N ASP A 314 6.78 0.23 18.81
CA ASP A 314 7.48 0.23 20.09
C ASP A 314 7.84 -1.18 20.58
N GLU A 315 7.14 -2.22 20.12
CA GLU A 315 7.46 -3.61 20.44
C GLU A 315 8.80 -4.03 19.84
N GLU A 316 9.06 -3.64 18.59
CA GLU A 316 10.29 -3.94 17.86
C GLU A 316 11.40 -2.90 18.11
N PHE A 317 11.10 -1.89 18.92
CA PHE A 317 12.04 -0.82 19.28
C PHE A 317 12.89 -1.22 20.51
N PHE A 318 14.10 -1.71 20.25
CA PHE A 318 15.08 -2.05 21.28
C PHE A 318 15.85 -0.80 21.74
N ALA A 319 15.82 -0.53 23.05
CA ALA A 319 16.51 0.63 23.64
C ALA A 319 18.04 0.48 23.68
N GLU A 320 18.54 -0.76 23.68
CA GLU A 320 19.96 -1.10 23.64
C GLU A 320 20.28 -1.66 22.26
N ARG A 321 20.92 -0.83 21.42
CA ARG A 321 21.42 -1.27 20.12
C ARG A 321 22.55 -2.29 20.35
N PRO A 322 22.46 -3.51 19.80
CA PRO A 322 23.59 -4.42 19.80
C PRO A 322 24.76 -3.79 19.03
N ALA A 323 25.98 -3.84 19.56
CA ALA A 323 27.16 -3.17 18.99
C ALA A 323 27.52 -3.60 17.54
N TYR A 324 26.95 -4.69 17.03
CA TYR A 324 27.11 -5.12 15.63
C TYR A 324 26.13 -4.45 14.66
N TRP A 325 25.13 -3.69 15.15
CA TRP A 325 24.28 -2.83 14.32
C TRP A 325 24.97 -1.51 13.96
N ASP A 326 25.98 -1.09 14.72
CA ASP A 326 26.79 0.10 14.44
C ASP A 326 27.89 -0.16 13.36
N THR A 327 28.05 -1.41 12.89
CA THR A 327 29.04 -1.73 11.84
C THR A 327 28.52 -1.58 10.41
N GLU A 328 27.22 -1.30 10.22
CA GLU A 328 26.60 -1.08 8.90
C GLU A 328 26.38 0.41 8.57
N ASP A 329 27.28 1.28 9.05
CA ASP A 329 27.37 2.71 8.72
C ASP A 329 27.66 2.99 7.21
N GLU A 330 27.67 1.98 6.33
CA GLU A 330 27.95 2.14 4.89
C GLU A 330 26.74 2.64 4.08
N TYR A 331 25.57 2.79 4.70
CA TYR A 331 24.34 3.11 3.97
C TYR A 331 23.48 4.22 4.59
N SER A 332 24.07 5.40 4.81
CA SER A 332 23.27 6.62 4.96
C SER A 332 22.29 6.72 3.78
N VAL A 333 20.99 6.88 4.05
CA VAL A 333 19.99 7.24 3.02
C VAL A 333 20.57 8.44 2.26
N LYS A 334 20.74 8.33 0.94
CA LYS A 334 21.35 9.38 0.12
C LYS A 334 20.71 10.71 0.49
N ASP A 335 21.53 11.63 1.00
CA ASP A 335 21.08 12.96 1.37
C ASP A 335 20.40 13.62 0.16
N PRO A 336 19.09 13.89 0.21
CA PRO A 336 18.36 14.54 -0.89
C PRO A 336 18.84 15.95 -1.21
N TYR A 337 19.58 16.57 -0.29
CA TYR A 337 20.09 17.93 -0.41
C TYR A 337 21.56 17.96 -0.87
N GLY A 338 22.19 16.80 -1.10
CA GLY A 338 23.62 16.69 -1.41
C GLY A 338 24.51 17.18 -0.26
N GLU A 339 25.83 17.28 -0.50
CA GLU A 339 26.85 17.75 0.46
C GLU A 339 26.71 19.25 0.88
N ALA A 340 25.50 19.81 0.89
CA ALA A 340 25.26 21.16 1.35
C ALA A 340 25.21 21.20 2.88
N SER A 341 25.94 22.15 3.48
CA SER A 341 26.02 22.41 4.92
C SER A 341 24.68 22.30 5.66
N ASN A 342 24.70 21.70 6.87
CA ASN A 342 23.55 21.53 7.78
C ASN A 342 22.91 22.84 8.29
N GLU A 343 23.27 24.00 7.78
CA GLU A 343 22.71 25.28 8.21
C GLU A 343 21.29 25.47 7.65
N GLY A 344 20.29 25.50 8.56
CA GLY A 344 18.89 25.75 8.22
C GLY A 344 18.05 24.52 7.88
N ARG A 345 18.60 23.30 8.05
CA ARG A 345 17.85 22.07 7.82
C ARG A 345 16.85 21.82 8.96
N PRO A 346 15.62 21.38 8.64
CA PRO A 346 14.74 20.77 9.64
C PRO A 346 15.47 19.61 10.31
N MET A 347 15.43 19.55 11.64
CA MET A 347 16.09 18.51 12.43
C MET A 347 15.16 17.94 13.50
N SER A 348 13.96 18.49 13.66
CA SER A 348 13.08 18.17 14.78
C SER A 348 11.63 17.99 14.37
N LEU A 349 10.87 17.27 15.21
CA LEU A 349 9.41 17.21 15.14
C LEU A 349 8.76 18.61 15.19
N ARG A 350 9.46 19.62 15.72
CA ARG A 350 8.98 21.00 15.76
C ARG A 350 8.87 21.62 14.37
N ASP A 351 9.67 21.16 13.41
CA ASP A 351 9.72 21.71 12.06
C ASP A 351 8.52 21.29 11.20
N PHE A 352 7.67 20.38 11.69
CA PHE A 352 6.45 19.94 11.02
C PHE A 352 5.31 20.95 11.20
N THR A 353 5.41 22.08 10.52
CA THR A 353 4.47 23.19 10.64
C THR A 353 3.06 22.86 10.15
N ALA A 354 2.87 21.84 9.32
CA ALA A 354 1.55 21.39 8.87
C ALA A 354 0.90 20.33 9.78
N MET A 355 1.65 19.75 10.73
CA MET A 355 1.18 18.62 11.52
C MET A 355 0.15 19.05 12.56
N THR A 356 -0.99 18.37 12.53
CA THR A 356 -2.12 18.59 13.45
C THR A 356 -2.44 17.35 14.28
N HIS A 357 -2.09 16.15 13.79
CA HIS A 357 -2.38 14.88 14.45
C HIS A 357 -1.12 14.02 14.54
N LEU A 358 -0.76 13.63 15.77
CA LEU A 358 0.36 12.74 16.06
C LEU A 358 -0.11 11.59 16.95
N ARG A 359 0.00 10.37 16.46
CA ARG A 359 -0.19 9.12 17.22
C ARG A 359 1.11 8.33 17.17
N ILE A 360 1.72 8.07 18.31
CA ILE A 360 3.07 7.51 18.32
C ILE A 360 3.33 6.70 19.59
N GLY A 361 4.12 5.64 19.49
CA GLY A 361 4.66 4.91 20.63
C GLY A 361 5.56 5.78 21.52
N ILE A 362 5.49 5.57 22.84
CA ILE A 362 6.27 6.32 23.82
C ILE A 362 7.78 6.17 23.60
N LYS A 363 8.28 4.97 23.26
CA LYS A 363 9.71 4.73 23.04
C LYS A 363 10.19 5.47 21.79
N LEU A 364 9.45 5.36 20.68
CA LEU A 364 9.78 6.07 19.45
C LEU A 364 9.73 7.59 19.63
N LEU A 365 8.72 8.12 20.32
CA LEU A 365 8.61 9.56 20.61
C LEU A 365 9.86 10.09 21.34
N MET A 366 10.31 9.36 22.37
CA MET A 366 11.51 9.73 23.12
C MET A 366 12.79 9.56 22.29
N ALA A 367 12.85 8.60 21.38
CA ALA A 367 13.97 8.41 20.47
C ALA A 367 14.07 9.55 19.45
N LEU A 368 12.97 9.92 18.79
CA LEU A 368 12.92 11.06 17.86
C LEU A 368 13.27 12.37 18.55
N ALA A 369 12.81 12.56 19.80
CA ALA A 369 13.15 13.73 20.58
C ALA A 369 14.65 13.84 20.90
N ARG A 370 15.31 12.71 21.20
CA ARG A 370 16.77 12.65 21.39
C ARG A 370 17.53 12.87 20.10
N ALA A 371 17.11 12.20 19.01
CA ALA A 371 17.72 12.32 17.69
C ALA A 371 17.72 13.79 17.21
N SER A 372 16.64 14.52 17.50
CA SER A 372 16.51 15.96 17.17
C SER A 372 17.57 16.86 17.83
N MET A 373 18.22 16.39 18.90
CA MET A 373 19.14 17.18 19.73
C MET A 373 20.59 16.71 19.65
N SER A 374 20.86 15.57 19.02
CA SER A 374 22.20 14.99 18.92
C SER A 374 23.08 15.78 17.95
N LYS A 375 23.75 16.80 18.46
CA LYS A 375 24.89 17.45 17.79
C LYS A 375 26.20 16.82 18.28
N GLY A 376 26.44 15.56 17.94
CA GLY A 376 27.77 14.91 18.01
C GLY A 376 28.51 14.96 19.36
N GLY A 377 27.80 15.08 20.48
CA GLY A 377 28.38 15.13 21.83
C GLY A 377 28.14 13.85 22.64
N LEU A 378 29.08 13.51 23.53
CA LEU A 378 29.05 12.32 24.41
C LEU A 378 28.09 12.42 25.60
N GLU A 379 27.42 13.56 25.82
CA GLU A 379 26.42 13.74 26.89
C GLU A 379 25.01 13.52 26.35
N GLU A 380 24.15 12.78 27.08
CA GLU A 380 22.72 12.67 26.75
C GLU A 380 22.12 14.09 26.73
N PRO A 381 21.70 14.62 25.56
CA PRO A 381 21.16 15.97 25.50
C PRO A 381 19.87 16.04 26.31
N SER A 382 19.80 16.99 27.25
CA SER A 382 18.55 17.28 27.96
C SER A 382 17.55 17.83 26.96
N PHE A 383 16.44 17.12 26.75
CA PHE A 383 15.36 17.55 25.88
C PHE A 383 14.05 17.71 26.66
N SER A 384 13.12 18.45 26.09
CA SER A 384 11.75 18.54 26.58
C SER A 384 10.78 18.29 25.43
N LEU A 385 9.77 17.44 25.65
CA LEU A 385 8.73 17.21 24.66
C LEU A 385 8.03 18.50 24.23
N ILE A 386 7.84 19.46 25.14
CA ILE A 386 7.18 20.74 24.82
C ILE A 386 7.95 21.55 23.76
N ASP A 387 9.27 21.42 23.74
CA ASP A 387 10.16 22.18 22.85
C ASP A 387 10.34 21.49 21.50
N ILE A 388 9.92 20.23 21.39
CA ILE A 388 10.12 19.35 20.23
C ILE A 388 8.80 19.07 19.49
N LEU A 389 7.66 19.12 20.16
CA LEU A 389 6.38 18.85 19.50
C LEU A 389 6.07 19.91 18.42
N PRO A 390 5.34 19.53 17.35
CA PRO A 390 4.91 20.46 16.31
C PRO A 390 4.10 21.62 16.87
N PRO A 391 4.31 22.87 16.40
CA PRO A 391 3.66 24.05 16.96
C PRO A 391 2.14 24.11 16.69
N ASN A 392 1.67 23.43 15.64
CA ASN A 392 0.26 23.42 15.23
C ASN A 392 -0.47 22.11 15.60
N LEU A 393 0.12 21.33 16.51
CA LEU A 393 -0.45 20.05 16.94
C LEU A 393 -1.78 20.27 17.68
N GLU A 394 -2.84 19.62 17.20
CA GLU A 394 -4.17 19.67 17.80
C GLU A 394 -4.49 18.40 18.63
N TYR A 395 -3.93 17.27 18.22
CA TYR A 395 -4.16 15.96 18.84
C TYR A 395 -2.85 15.19 19.01
N LEU A 396 -2.58 14.76 20.25
CA LEU A 396 -1.46 13.88 20.59
C LEU A 396 -1.98 12.58 21.20
N CYS A 397 -1.61 11.43 20.66
CA CYS A 397 -1.92 10.13 21.23
C CYS A 397 -0.63 9.34 21.48
N ILE A 398 -0.41 8.94 22.73
CA ILE A 398 0.79 8.24 23.16
C ILE A 398 0.45 6.77 23.40
N LEU A 399 1.12 5.87 22.69
CA LEU A 399 0.90 4.42 22.80
C LEU A 399 1.91 3.80 23.75
N GLY A 400 1.50 2.74 24.46
CA GLY A 400 2.37 1.96 25.34
C GLY A 400 2.78 2.67 26.65
N TYR A 401 2.33 3.90 26.90
CA TYR A 401 2.68 4.61 28.13
C TYR A 401 1.92 4.03 29.34
N THR A 402 2.67 3.76 30.41
CA THR A 402 2.15 3.32 31.70
C THR A 402 2.91 4.05 32.80
N VAL A 403 2.19 4.77 33.66
CA VAL A 403 2.76 5.55 34.76
C VAL A 403 3.53 4.63 35.71
N GLY A 404 4.74 5.03 36.08
CA GLY A 404 5.59 4.30 37.03
C GLY A 404 6.45 3.21 36.40
N THR A 405 6.26 2.90 35.11
CA THR A 405 7.08 1.90 34.40
C THR A 405 8.47 2.45 34.03
N ASN A 406 8.56 3.74 33.68
CA ASN A 406 9.83 4.37 33.32
C ASN A 406 9.89 5.81 33.81
N SER A 407 10.74 6.09 34.80
CA SER A 407 10.84 7.40 35.44
C SER A 407 11.29 8.52 34.49
N LYS A 408 12.08 8.20 33.44
CA LYS A 408 12.47 9.19 32.42
C LYS A 408 11.25 9.58 31.57
N HIS A 409 10.41 8.61 31.20
CA HIS A 409 9.17 8.88 30.46
C HIS A 409 8.20 9.68 31.33
N ASP A 410 8.00 9.26 32.59
CA ASP A 410 7.11 9.93 33.54
C ASP A 410 7.49 11.40 33.76
N ALA A 411 8.79 11.70 33.88
CA ALA A 411 9.26 13.07 34.02
C ALA A 411 8.92 13.93 32.79
N GLN A 412 9.09 13.40 31.58
CA GLN A 412 8.78 14.10 30.34
C GLN A 412 7.27 14.31 30.15
N ILE A 413 6.46 13.29 30.45
CA ILE A 413 4.99 13.39 30.36
C ILE A 413 4.45 14.34 31.42
N SER A 414 4.94 14.27 32.66
CA SER A 414 4.54 15.20 33.72
C SER A 414 4.87 16.64 33.34
N PHE A 415 6.08 16.88 32.83
CA PHE A 415 6.50 18.20 32.38
C PHE A 415 5.64 18.73 31.22
N LEU A 416 5.29 17.86 30.25
CA LEU A 416 4.38 18.19 29.15
C LEU A 416 2.98 18.60 29.67
N MET A 417 2.44 17.86 30.65
CA MET A 417 1.13 18.13 31.22
C MET A 417 1.12 19.43 32.04
N GLU A 418 2.18 19.71 32.80
CA GLU A 418 2.35 20.95 33.57
C GLU A 418 2.44 22.20 32.68
N HIS A 419 3.09 22.09 31.53
CA HIS A 419 3.37 23.21 30.61
C HIS A 419 2.53 23.16 29.33
N ARG A 420 1.38 22.50 29.37
CA ARG A 420 0.48 22.33 28.22
C ARG A 420 0.07 23.66 27.59
N ASP A 421 -0.01 24.73 28.37
CA ASP A 421 -0.33 26.09 27.93
C ASP A 421 0.63 26.63 26.85
N ARG A 422 1.86 26.09 26.78
CA ARG A 422 2.84 26.41 25.74
C ARG A 422 2.51 25.81 24.37
N LEU A 423 1.55 24.88 24.30
CA LEU A 423 0.99 24.30 23.07
C LEU A 423 -0.48 24.73 22.93
N PRO A 424 -0.75 25.98 22.57
CA PRO A 424 -2.10 26.56 22.65
C PRO A 424 -3.12 25.91 21.72
N LEU A 425 -2.68 25.22 20.66
CA LEU A 425 -3.53 24.52 19.70
C LEU A 425 -3.84 23.08 20.12
N LEU A 426 -3.13 22.52 21.10
CA LEU A 426 -3.27 21.13 21.53
C LEU A 426 -4.54 20.94 22.34
N LYS A 427 -5.58 20.41 21.69
CA LYS A 427 -6.92 20.22 22.25
C LYS A 427 -7.01 18.96 23.09
N GLU A 428 -6.35 17.89 22.68
CA GLU A 428 -6.47 16.57 23.28
C GLU A 428 -5.12 15.86 23.39
N ILE A 429 -4.92 15.20 24.54
CA ILE A 429 -3.81 14.27 24.79
C ILE A 429 -4.42 12.95 25.25
N ALA A 430 -4.28 11.90 24.43
CA ALA A 430 -4.73 10.55 24.71
C ALA A 430 -3.55 9.64 25.09
N GLY A 431 -3.80 8.59 25.86
CA GLY A 431 -2.77 7.61 26.25
C GLY A 431 -2.01 7.92 27.55
N VAL A 432 -2.28 9.07 28.19
CA VAL A 432 -1.66 9.46 29.48
C VAL A 432 -2.48 8.96 30.66
N ASP A 433 -3.78 9.30 30.71
CA ASP A 433 -4.68 8.89 31.80
C ASP A 433 -5.20 7.46 31.62
N VAL A 434 -5.47 7.08 30.37
CA VAL A 434 -5.96 5.76 29.97
C VAL A 434 -4.91 5.11 29.10
N HIS A 435 -4.37 3.99 29.58
CA HIS A 435 -3.40 3.20 28.82
C HIS A 435 -3.99 2.76 27.48
N ILE A 436 -3.22 2.99 26.40
CA ILE A 436 -3.50 2.48 25.07
C ILE A 436 -2.36 1.52 24.72
N PRO A 437 -2.63 0.22 24.49
CA PRO A 437 -1.58 -0.75 24.20
C PRO A 437 -0.94 -0.46 22.83
N ASN A 438 0.34 -0.82 22.69
CA ASN A 438 0.99 -0.92 21.38
C ASN A 438 0.45 -2.14 20.63
N ALA A 439 0.60 -2.13 19.32
CA ALA A 439 0.46 -3.33 18.51
C ALA A 439 1.57 -4.33 18.83
N THR A 440 1.24 -5.62 18.83
CA THR A 440 2.15 -6.72 19.14
C THR A 440 2.25 -7.68 17.97
N SER A 441 3.47 -8.12 17.68
CA SER A 441 3.71 -9.24 16.75
C SER A 441 3.38 -10.56 17.45
N VAL A 442 3.02 -11.58 16.67
CA VAL A 442 2.78 -12.94 17.19
C VAL A 442 4.12 -13.66 17.20
N GLU A 443 4.57 -14.13 18.37
CA GLU A 443 5.85 -14.85 18.49
C GLU A 443 5.69 -16.31 18.06
N ASP A 444 4.68 -17.00 18.60
CA ASP A 444 4.38 -18.39 18.26
C ASP A 444 2.92 -18.53 17.79
N PRO A 445 2.68 -18.62 16.47
CA PRO A 445 1.34 -18.76 15.92
C PRO A 445 0.70 -20.14 16.17
N ASP A 446 1.41 -21.10 16.76
CA ASP A 446 0.85 -22.38 17.22
C ASP A 446 0.43 -22.35 18.71
N GLU A 447 0.93 -21.39 19.51
CA GLU A 447 0.62 -21.24 20.94
C GLU A 447 -0.32 -20.04 21.26
N ASP A 448 -0.28 -18.97 20.45
CA ASP A 448 -1.13 -17.77 20.54
C ASP A 448 -2.41 -17.85 19.68
#